data_AF-A0A920GK24-F1
#
_entry.id   AF-A0A920GK24-F1
#
_cell.length_a   1.000
_cell.length_b   1.000
_cell.length_c   1.000
_cell.angle_alpha   90.00
_cell.angle_beta   90.00
_cell.angle_gamma   90.00
#
_symmetry.space_group_name_H-M   'P 1'
#
loop_
_entity.id
_entity.type
_entity.pdbx_description
1 polymer ?
#
loop_
_entity_poly.entity_id
_entity_poly.type
_entity_poly.pdbx_seq_one_letter_code
_entity_poly.pdbx_strand_id
1 'polypeptide(L)'
;MEAAKTAKSIKGVGQSSTKAKTQIDKLIAEIDACLEFYHYPKNAKIKISIGDRVYPLSVTEGQEAFLRDSAKQIEKMMKHYEQNYAVQDKQDVLAMCALQLALQLRQEGEKVVKVLMKLKKITYY
;
A
#
# COMPACT_ATOMS: atom_id res chain seq x y z
N MET A 1 -7.89 -42.15 -54.47
CA MET A 1 -8.26 -42.49 -53.09
C MET A 1 -7.00 -43.03 -52.44
N GLU A 2 -6.10 -42.13 -52.00
CA GLU A 2 -6.12 -41.47 -50.67
C GLU A 2 -5.84 -42.47 -49.54
N ALA A 3 -4.98 -42.21 -48.56
CA ALA A 3 -3.89 -41.26 -48.36
C ALA A 3 -3.10 -41.83 -47.17
N ALA A 4 -1.79 -41.62 -47.16
CA ALA A 4 -0.89 -42.11 -46.13
C ALA A 4 -0.94 -41.23 -44.85
N LYS A 5 -0.78 -41.89 -43.69
CA LYS A 5 0.01 -41.45 -42.51
C LYS A 5 -0.42 -40.19 -41.74
N THR A 6 -0.61 -40.36 -40.43
CA THR A 6 0.14 -39.64 -39.36
C THR A 6 -0.22 -40.25 -37.99
N ALA A 7 0.58 -41.18 -37.44
CA ALA A 7 1.81 -40.97 -36.68
C ALA A 7 1.60 -40.26 -35.32
N LYS A 8 1.35 -41.12 -34.34
CA LYS A 8 1.63 -41.07 -32.89
C LYS A 8 2.77 -40.12 -32.47
N SER A 9 2.54 -39.46 -31.33
CA SER A 9 3.51 -39.13 -30.26
C SER A 9 4.67 -38.20 -30.58
N ILE A 10 4.67 -37.01 -29.95
CA ILE A 10 5.90 -36.41 -29.45
C ILE A 10 5.64 -35.69 -28.10
N LYS A 11 5.69 -36.45 -27.00
CA LYS A 11 6.19 -35.91 -25.71
C LYS A 11 7.64 -35.52 -25.97
N GLY A 12 7.86 -34.25 -26.31
CA GLY A 12 9.18 -33.67 -26.46
C GLY A 12 9.42 -32.67 -25.35
N VAL A 13 9.75 -33.15 -24.14
CA VAL A 13 10.54 -32.37 -23.18
C VAL A 13 11.93 -32.23 -23.81
N GLY A 14 12.02 -31.32 -24.77
CA GLY A 14 13.23 -31.04 -25.53
C GLY A 14 14.27 -30.39 -24.63
N GLN A 15 15.33 -31.14 -24.39
CA GLN A 15 16.56 -30.75 -23.69
C GLN A 15 17.38 -29.66 -24.42
N SER A 16 16.77 -28.86 -25.31
CA SER A 16 17.47 -27.98 -26.25
C SER A 16 17.58 -26.51 -25.82
N SER A 17 17.50 -26.18 -24.53
CA SER A 17 17.50 -24.75 -24.16
C SER A 17 18.20 -24.42 -22.84
N THR A 18 18.93 -25.32 -22.19
CA THR A 18 19.51 -25.03 -20.86
C THR A 18 20.38 -23.78 -20.88
N LYS A 19 21.30 -23.65 -21.85
CA LYS A 19 22.11 -22.43 -22.01
C LYS A 19 21.30 -21.20 -22.41
N ALA A 20 20.37 -21.33 -23.36
CA ALA A 20 19.54 -20.21 -23.82
C ALA A 20 18.57 -19.71 -22.74
N LYS A 21 18.00 -20.62 -21.95
CA LYS A 21 17.20 -20.32 -20.74
C LYS A 21 18.07 -19.62 -19.70
N THR A 22 19.25 -20.14 -19.39
CA THR A 22 20.19 -19.46 -18.48
C THR A 22 20.62 -18.08 -18.98
N GLN A 23 20.72 -17.89 -20.29
CA GLN A 23 21.07 -16.60 -20.91
C GLN A 23 19.92 -15.59 -20.83
N ILE A 24 18.68 -16.05 -21.04
CA ILE A 24 17.46 -15.26 -20.86
C ILE A 24 17.27 -14.92 -19.36
N ASP A 25 17.47 -15.88 -18.46
CA ASP A 25 17.37 -15.68 -17.01
C ASP A 25 18.41 -14.65 -16.51
N LYS A 26 19.63 -14.68 -17.07
CA LYS A 26 20.67 -13.65 -16.81
C LYS A 26 20.24 -12.26 -17.28
N LEU A 27 19.69 -12.15 -18.48
CA LEU A 27 19.17 -10.89 -19.03
C LEU A 27 18.00 -10.34 -18.21
N ILE A 28 17.10 -11.22 -17.75
CA ILE A 28 15.99 -10.83 -16.86
C ILE A 28 16.53 -10.29 -15.52
N ALA A 29 17.52 -10.97 -14.92
CA ALA A 29 18.14 -10.50 -13.68
C ALA A 29 18.87 -9.15 -13.83
N GLU A 30 19.54 -8.92 -14.96
CA GLU A 30 20.16 -7.61 -15.27
C GLU A 30 19.10 -6.51 -15.47
N ILE A 31 17.99 -6.83 -16.12
CA ILE A 31 16.87 -5.90 -16.29
C ILE A 31 16.23 -5.57 -14.94
N ASP A 32 15.97 -6.57 -14.09
CA ASP A 32 15.43 -6.38 -12.74
C ASP A 32 16.36 -5.50 -11.89
N ALA A 33 17.68 -5.73 -11.94
CA ALA A 33 18.67 -4.90 -11.25
C ALA A 33 18.72 -3.45 -11.79
N CYS A 34 18.56 -3.25 -13.10
CA CYS A 34 18.41 -1.92 -13.68
C CYS A 34 17.09 -1.24 -13.32
N LEU A 35 16.01 -2.00 -13.15
CA LEU A 35 14.70 -1.49 -12.75
C LEU A 35 14.66 -1.05 -11.28
N GLU A 36 15.46 -1.66 -10.39
CA GLU A 36 15.65 -1.16 -9.03
C GLU A 36 16.20 0.28 -9.01
N PHE A 37 17.03 0.65 -10.00
CA PHE A 37 17.54 2.02 -10.17
C PHE A 37 16.48 3.03 -10.63
N TYR A 38 15.38 2.55 -11.24
CA TYR A 38 14.26 3.39 -11.70
C TYR A 38 13.13 3.55 -10.67
N HIS A 39 13.31 3.02 -9.45
CA HIS A 39 12.35 3.17 -8.35
C HIS A 39 10.92 2.81 -8.77
N TYR A 40 10.74 1.66 -9.43
CA TYR A 40 9.40 1.15 -9.68
C TYR A 40 8.76 0.83 -8.31
N PRO A 41 7.68 1.52 -7.91
CA PRO A 41 7.12 1.36 -6.58
C PRO A 41 6.58 -0.06 -6.44
N LYS A 42 7.25 -0.86 -5.61
CA LYS A 42 6.80 -2.21 -5.31
C LYS A 42 5.55 -2.09 -4.46
N ASN A 43 4.42 -2.53 -5.04
CA ASN A 43 3.13 -2.52 -4.37
C ASN A 43 2.93 -3.85 -3.65
N ALA A 44 2.71 -3.81 -2.33
CA ALA A 44 2.37 -4.95 -1.51
C ALA A 44 0.86 -4.96 -1.21
N LYS A 45 0.23 -6.13 -1.26
CA LYS A 45 -1.16 -6.30 -0.80
C LYS A 45 -1.17 -6.65 0.67
N ILE A 46 -1.78 -5.80 1.49
CA ILE A 46 -1.94 -6.00 2.93
C ILE A 46 -3.42 -6.10 3.32
N LYS A 47 -3.69 -6.65 4.49
CA LYS A 47 -5.01 -6.64 5.13
C LYS A 47 -4.92 -5.78 6.39
N ILE A 48 -5.76 -4.76 6.48
CA ILE A 48 -5.88 -3.87 7.65
C ILE A 48 -7.24 -4.11 8.30
N SER A 49 -7.28 -4.18 9.62
CA SER A 49 -8.53 -4.34 10.38
C SER A 49 -8.89 -3.03 11.08
N ILE A 50 -10.14 -2.58 10.97
CA ILE A 50 -10.68 -1.37 11.61
C ILE A 50 -12.12 -1.69 12.06
N GLY A 51 -12.45 -1.54 13.35
CA GLY A 51 -13.83 -1.68 13.84
C GLY A 51 -14.50 -3.00 13.44
N ASP A 52 -13.79 -4.12 13.64
CA ASP A 52 -14.16 -5.49 13.25
C ASP A 52 -14.31 -5.78 11.75
N ARG A 53 -13.91 -4.84 10.89
CA ARG A 53 -13.92 -5.02 9.42
C ARG A 53 -12.50 -5.15 8.89
N VAL A 54 -12.29 -6.08 7.96
CA VAL A 54 -11.00 -6.31 7.30
C VAL A 54 -11.03 -5.70 5.90
N TYR A 55 -10.12 -4.78 5.63
CA TYR A 55 -9.97 -4.09 4.36
C TYR A 55 -8.69 -4.57 3.66
N PRO A 56 -8.80 -5.22 2.48
CA PRO A 56 -7.65 -5.50 1.64
C PRO A 56 -7.20 -4.21 0.93
N LEU A 57 -5.93 -3.84 1.10
CA LEU A 57 -5.35 -2.62 0.54
C LEU A 57 -4.06 -2.95 -0.21
N SER A 58 -3.80 -2.23 -1.31
CA SER A 58 -2.50 -2.24 -1.99
C SER A 58 -1.72 -1.02 -1.52
N VAL A 59 -0.53 -1.22 -0.96
CA VAL A 59 0.31 -0.16 -0.39
C VAL A 59 1.71 -0.21 -0.99
N THR A 60 2.35 0.95 -1.10
CA THR A 60 3.75 1.03 -1.52
C THR A 60 4.69 0.69 -0.36
N GLU A 61 5.87 0.16 -0.65
CA GLU A 61 6.93 -0.01 0.36
C GLU A 61 7.18 1.30 1.14
N GLY A 62 7.28 1.19 2.46
CA GLY A 62 7.40 2.32 3.39
C GLY A 62 6.07 2.84 3.95
N GLN A 63 4.94 2.72 3.24
CA GLN A 63 3.64 3.17 3.74
C GLN A 63 2.95 2.17 4.67
N GLU A 64 3.27 0.88 4.57
CA GLU A 64 2.64 -0.17 5.35
C GLU A 64 2.68 0.10 6.86
N ALA A 65 3.85 0.48 7.38
CA ALA A 65 4.03 0.73 8.81
C ALA A 65 3.13 1.88 9.29
N PHE A 66 3.11 2.99 8.53
CA PHE A 66 2.25 4.13 8.83
C PHE A 66 0.77 3.75 8.80
N LEU A 67 0.32 3.00 7.78
CA LEU A 67 -1.07 2.54 7.70
C LEU A 67 -1.47 1.66 8.90
N ARG A 68 -0.60 0.75 9.31
CA ARG A 68 -0.85 -0.13 10.46
C ARG A 68 -0.97 0.67 11.76
N ASP A 69 -0.12 1.66 11.95
CA ASP A 69 -0.16 2.49 13.16
C ASP A 69 -1.36 3.46 13.16
N SER A 70 -1.70 4.05 12.01
CA SER A 70 -2.93 4.84 11.87
C SER A 70 -4.18 4.01 12.15
N ALA A 71 -4.25 2.76 11.68
CA ALA A 71 -5.36 1.87 11.98
C ALA A 71 -5.50 1.58 13.49
N LYS A 72 -4.38 1.32 14.19
CA LYS A 72 -4.39 1.17 15.66
C LYS A 72 -4.86 2.44 16.38
N GLN A 73 -4.48 3.61 15.87
CA GLN A 73 -4.88 4.89 16.46
C GLN A 73 -6.38 5.13 16.32
N ILE A 74 -6.95 4.85 15.14
CA ILE A 74 -8.40 4.91 14.91
C ILE A 74 -9.12 3.94 15.84
N GLU A 75 -8.66 2.69 15.94
CA GLU A 75 -9.24 1.67 16.83
C GLU A 75 -9.26 2.13 18.31
N LYS A 76 -8.19 2.79 18.75
CA LYS A 76 -8.12 3.37 20.10
C LYS A 76 -9.11 4.52 20.29
N MET A 77 -9.27 5.38 19.29
CA MET A 77 -10.29 6.45 19.33
C MET A 77 -11.70 5.89 19.32
N MET A 78 -11.98 4.85 18.51
CA MET A 78 -13.28 4.20 18.48
C MET A 78 -13.67 3.67 19.86
N LYS A 79 -12.76 2.91 20.51
CA LYS A 79 -12.98 2.41 21.88
C LYS A 79 -13.22 3.53 22.89
N HIS A 80 -12.51 4.64 22.75
CA HIS A 80 -12.71 5.80 23.61
C HIS A 80 -14.12 6.40 23.45
N TYR A 81 -14.63 6.51 22.22
CA TYR A 81 -15.98 7.03 21.98
C TYR A 81 -17.07 6.02 22.38
N GLU A 82 -16.87 4.73 22.12
CA GLU A 82 -17.78 3.66 22.56
C GLU A 82 -17.94 3.67 24.09
N GLN A 83 -16.84 3.80 24.83
CA GLN A 83 -16.86 3.84 26.30
C GLN A 83 -17.49 5.10 26.86
N ASN A 84 -17.24 6.27 26.27
CA ASN A 84 -17.66 7.55 26.83
C ASN A 84 -19.05 8.01 26.39
N TYR A 85 -19.52 7.57 25.21
CA TYR A 85 -20.76 8.08 24.62
C TYR A 85 -21.82 7.01 24.39
N ALA A 86 -21.55 5.75 24.81
CA ALA A 86 -22.45 4.61 24.64
C ALA A 86 -23.01 4.47 23.21
N VAL A 87 -22.26 4.94 22.21
CA VAL A 87 -22.66 4.88 20.81
C VAL A 87 -22.60 3.43 20.37
N GLN A 88 -23.76 2.87 20.03
CA GLN A 88 -23.88 1.46 19.67
C GLN A 88 -23.57 1.19 18.20
N ASP A 89 -23.71 2.19 17.32
CA ASP A 89 -23.39 2.03 15.90
C ASP A 89 -21.92 2.37 15.62
N LYS A 90 -21.16 1.36 15.19
CA LYS A 90 -19.75 1.48 14.83
C LYS A 90 -19.50 2.45 13.68
N GLN A 91 -20.49 2.65 12.79
CA GLN A 91 -20.38 3.60 11.70
C GLN A 91 -20.42 5.04 12.22
N ASP A 92 -21.28 5.33 13.18
CA ASP A 92 -21.36 6.65 13.80
C ASP A 92 -20.11 6.96 14.62
N VAL A 93 -19.58 5.97 15.35
CA VAL A 93 -18.29 6.10 16.05
C VAL A 93 -17.16 6.41 15.07
N LEU A 94 -17.12 5.74 13.91
CA LEU A 94 -16.13 6.02 12.87
C LEU A 94 -16.28 7.46 12.31
N ALA A 95 -17.51 7.93 12.12
CA ALA A 95 -17.79 9.30 11.69
C ALA A 95 -17.33 10.34 12.74
N MET A 96 -17.53 10.07 14.03
CA MET A 96 -17.01 10.91 15.13
C MET A 96 -15.47 10.96 15.11
N CYS A 97 -14.82 9.81 14.91
CA CYS A 97 -13.36 9.74 14.74
C CYS A 97 -12.88 10.57 13.55
N ALA A 98 -13.54 10.45 12.39
CA ALA A 98 -13.20 11.19 11.18
C ALA A 98 -13.33 12.71 11.38
N LEU A 99 -14.40 13.16 12.03
CA LEU A 99 -14.61 14.57 12.36
C LEU A 99 -13.51 15.10 13.29
N GLN A 100 -13.16 14.34 14.33
CA GLN A 100 -12.11 14.73 15.27
C GLN A 100 -10.75 14.85 14.58
N LEU A 101 -10.38 13.89 13.73
CA LEU A 101 -9.14 13.93 12.97
C LEU A 101 -9.11 15.12 12.00
N ALA A 102 -10.21 15.40 11.31
CA ALA A 102 -10.32 16.55 10.43
C ALA A 102 -10.14 17.89 11.18
N LEU A 103 -10.70 17.99 12.40
CA LEU A 103 -10.52 19.15 13.26
C LEU A 103 -9.06 19.31 13.71
N GLN A 104 -8.41 18.23 14.14
CA GLN A 104 -7.00 18.24 14.55
C GLN A 104 -6.08 18.68 13.40
N LEU A 105 -6.29 18.14 12.20
CA LEU A 105 -5.54 18.51 10.99
C LEU A 105 -5.71 20.01 10.67
N ARG A 106 -6.94 20.54 10.76
CA ARG A 106 -7.19 21.97 10.54
C ARG A 106 -6.47 22.83 11.59
N GLN A 107 -6.52 22.45 12.86
CA GLN A 107 -5.85 23.18 13.94
C GLN A 107 -4.32 23.17 13.80
N GLU A 108 -3.74 22.05 13.39
CA GLU A 108 -2.30 21.94 13.12
C GLU A 108 -1.89 22.81 11.92
N GLY A 109 -2.67 22.79 10.84
CA GLY A 109 -2.46 23.68 9.70
C GLY A 109 -2.44 25.15 10.10
N GLU A 110 -3.39 25.59 10.95
CA GLU A 110 -3.39 26.96 11.49
C GLU A 110 -2.14 27.29 12.30
N LYS A 111 -1.66 26.35 13.14
CA LYS A 111 -0.45 26.55 13.94
C LYS A 111 0.77 26.76 13.03
N VAL A 112 0.91 25.95 11.99
CA VAL A 112 2.01 26.08 11.01
C VAL A 112 1.96 27.44 10.32
N VAL A 113 0.79 27.88 9.86
CA VAL A 113 0.62 29.20 9.23
C VAL A 113 1.02 30.33 10.19
N LYS A 114 0.64 30.25 11.47
CA LYS A 114 1.03 31.24 12.49
C LYS A 114 2.55 31.28 12.69
N VAL A 115 3.23 30.14 12.70
CA VAL A 115 4.70 30.07 12.79
C VAL A 115 5.36 30.68 11.55
N LEU A 116 4.87 30.35 10.35
CA LEU A 116 5.38 30.92 9.10
C LEU A 116 5.19 32.45 9.05
N MET A 117 4.07 32.96 9.52
CA MET A 117 3.84 34.41 9.64
C MET A 117 4.85 35.07 10.60
N LYS A 118 5.17 34.42 11.72
CA LYS A 118 6.21 34.92 12.65
C LYS A 118 7.58 34.92 12.00
N LEU A 119 7.95 33.84 11.28
CA LEU A 119 9.23 33.76 10.57
C LEU A 119 9.36 34.83 9.49
N LYS A 120 8.32 35.03 8.66
CA LYS A 120 8.32 36.11 7.66
C LYS A 120 8.55 37.47 8.29
N LYS A 121 7.89 37.78 9.42
CA LYS A 121 8.13 39.06 10.12
C LYS A 121 9.60 39.24 10.49
N ILE A 122 10.31 38.19 10.90
CA ILE A 122 11.73 38.28 11.26
C ILE A 122 12.62 38.52 10.03
N THR A 123 12.27 37.98 8.86
CA THR A 123 13.10 38.11 7.64
C THR A 123 12.92 39.45 6.92
N TYR A 124 11.84 40.18 7.17
CA TYR A 124 11.53 41.48 6.54
C TYR A 124 11.89 42.69 7.41
N TYR A 125 12.55 42.48 8.56
CA TYR A 125 13.26 43.51 9.34
C TYR A 125 14.76 43.21 9.30
#